data_AF-A0A951P1S7-F1
#
_entry.id   AF-A0A951P1S7-F1
#
_cell.length_a   1.000
_cell.length_b   1.000
_cell.length_c   1.000
_cell.angle_alpha   90.00
_cell.angle_beta   90.00
_cell.angle_gamma   90.00
#
_symmetry.space_group_name_H-M   'P 1'
#
loop_
_entity.id
_entity.type
_entity.pdbx_description
1 polymer ?
#
loop_
_entity_poly.entity_id
_entity_poly.type
_entity_poly.pdbx_seq_one_letter_code
_entity_poly.pdbx_strand_id
1 'polypeptide(L)'
;MADQSLNQTPNASDFNHVVESVVKAVLKVGQTQDLEEAIVIRDQLRRLPDMLLTEILNQVMLNLVSIDPLLCRWFIVDVFLCDASPDGRADVAERINILLADLQSTQGTTPKEPL
;
A
#
# COMPACT_ATOMS: atom_id res chain seq x y z
N MET A 1 -11.34 42.93 1.36
CA MET A 1 -11.51 42.23 2.65
C MET A 1 -12.86 41.55 2.62
N ALA A 2 -12.87 40.22 2.50
CA ALA A 2 -13.91 39.30 2.98
C ALA A 2 -13.55 37.87 2.50
N ASP A 3 -12.92 37.14 3.41
CA ASP A 3 -12.97 35.69 3.62
C ASP A 3 -13.39 34.79 2.45
N GLN A 4 -12.40 34.26 1.72
CA GLN A 4 -12.55 32.94 1.11
C GLN A 4 -12.28 31.89 2.18
N SER A 5 -13.37 31.35 2.70
CA SER A 5 -13.41 30.29 3.71
C SER A 5 -12.64 29.07 3.22
N LEU A 6 -11.43 28.90 3.75
CA LEU A 6 -10.57 27.73 3.63
C LEU A 6 -11.20 26.57 4.42
N ASN A 7 -12.23 25.94 3.88
CA ASN A 7 -12.75 24.67 4.35
C ASN A 7 -12.93 23.73 3.16
N GLN A 8 -11.81 23.32 2.56
CA GLN A 8 -11.79 22.10 1.76
C GLN A 8 -11.45 20.96 2.71
N THR A 9 -12.46 20.33 3.29
CA THR A 9 -12.34 18.93 3.69
C THR A 9 -11.87 18.16 2.44
N PRO A 10 -10.78 17.38 2.50
CA PRO A 10 -10.36 16.57 1.37
C PRO A 10 -11.54 15.67 0.99
N ASN A 11 -12.06 15.84 -0.23
CA ASN A 11 -13.22 15.07 -0.68
C ASN A 11 -12.79 13.61 -0.81
N ALA A 12 -13.68 12.67 -0.49
CA ALA A 12 -13.42 11.24 -0.64
C ALA A 12 -12.95 10.86 -2.07
N SER A 13 -13.35 11.64 -3.07
CA SER A 13 -12.88 11.49 -4.46
C SER A 13 -11.37 11.77 -4.62
N ASP A 14 -10.83 12.78 -3.94
CA ASP A 14 -9.39 13.09 -3.97
C ASP A 14 -8.59 11.96 -3.29
N PHE A 15 -9.11 11.44 -2.18
CA PHE A 15 -8.50 10.31 -1.48
C PHE A 15 -8.43 9.05 -2.36
N ASN A 16 -9.56 8.64 -2.96
CA ASN A 16 -9.59 7.46 -3.83
C ASN A 16 -8.69 7.62 -5.05
N HIS A 17 -8.63 8.83 -5.63
CA HIS A 17 -7.75 9.11 -6.77
C HIS A 17 -6.27 9.00 -6.38
N VAL A 18 -5.89 9.45 -5.18
CA VAL A 18 -4.53 9.30 -4.66
C VAL A 18 -4.20 7.82 -4.45
N VAL A 19 -5.09 7.05 -3.82
CA VAL A 19 -4.90 5.60 -3.63
C VAL A 19 -4.69 4.90 -4.98
N GLU A 20 -5.57 5.16 -5.96
CA GLU A 20 -5.48 4.55 -7.29
C GLU A 20 -4.17 4.93 -8.00
N SER A 21 -3.77 6.20 -7.91
CA SER A 21 -2.53 6.70 -8.50
C SER A 21 -1.30 6.02 -7.89
N VAL A 22 -1.27 5.84 -6.56
CA VAL A 22 -0.19 5.15 -5.86
C VAL A 22 -0.14 3.68 -6.25
N VAL A 23 -1.29 2.98 -6.28
CA VAL A 23 -1.35 1.57 -6.70
C VAL A 23 -0.82 1.40 -8.12
N LYS A 24 -1.26 2.25 -9.07
CA LYS A 24 -0.77 2.23 -10.46
C LYS A 24 0.73 2.49 -10.54
N ALA A 25 1.24 3.45 -9.77
CA ALA A 25 2.66 3.76 -9.74
C ALA A 25 3.49 2.58 -9.20
N VAL A 26 3.05 1.94 -8.11
CA VAL A 26 3.72 0.76 -7.55
C VAL A 26 3.69 -0.42 -8.53
N LEU A 27 2.56 -0.66 -9.20
CA LEU A 27 2.45 -1.69 -10.23
C LEU A 27 3.41 -1.43 -11.41
N LYS A 28 3.48 -0.18 -11.87
CA LYS A 28 4.42 0.21 -12.93
C LYS A 28 5.86 -0.07 -12.51
N VAL A 29 6.25 0.33 -11.30
CA VAL A 29 7.60 0.07 -10.79
C VAL A 29 7.89 -1.42 -10.63
N GLY A 30 6.90 -2.22 -10.22
CA GLY A 30 7.03 -3.68 -10.19
C GLY A 30 7.35 -4.29 -11.56
N GLN A 31 6.84 -3.70 -12.65
CA GLN A 31 7.10 -4.14 -14.02
C GLN A 31 8.44 -3.65 -14.57
N THR A 32 8.83 -2.41 -14.23
CA THR A 32 10.08 -1.80 -14.73
C THR A 32 11.29 -2.12 -13.87
N GLN A 33 11.07 -2.61 -12.64
CA GLN A 33 12.10 -2.79 -11.60
C GLN A 33 12.87 -1.50 -11.28
N ASP A 34 12.25 -0.34 -11.50
CA ASP A 34 12.87 0.97 -11.28
C ASP A 34 12.81 1.37 -9.79
N LEU A 35 13.87 1.02 -9.05
CA LEU A 35 13.96 1.32 -7.62
C LEU A 35 13.94 2.83 -7.33
N GLU A 36 14.45 3.67 -8.24
CA GLU A 36 14.50 5.12 -8.06
C GLU A 36 13.07 5.69 -8.11
N GLU A 37 12.25 5.24 -9.06
CA GLU A 37 10.84 5.60 -9.13
C GLU A 37 10.07 5.12 -7.88
N ALA A 38 10.39 3.92 -7.34
CA ALA A 38 9.82 3.44 -6.07
C ALA A 38 10.17 4.35 -4.87
N ILE A 39 11.42 4.80 -4.79
CA ILE A 39 11.89 5.73 -3.76
C ILE A 39 11.15 7.07 -3.85
N VAL A 40 10.93 7.58 -5.07
CA VAL A 40 10.15 8.81 -5.28
C VAL A 40 8.71 8.64 -4.77
N ILE A 41 8.06 7.51 -5.04
CA ILE A 41 6.71 7.22 -4.53
C ILE A 41 6.70 7.23 -3.00
N ARG A 42 7.67 6.56 -2.35
CA ARG A 42 7.82 6.57 -0.90
C ARG A 42 7.96 7.98 -0.34
N ASP A 43 8.83 8.79 -0.93
CA ASP A 43 9.09 10.15 -0.45
C ASP A 43 7.87 11.06 -0.62
N GLN A 44 7.07 10.86 -1.68
CA GLN A 44 5.79 11.55 -1.83
C GLN A 44 4.78 11.13 -0.77
N LEU A 45 4.66 9.84 -0.47
CA LEU A 45 3.79 9.33 0.59
C LEU A 45 4.19 9.88 1.96
N ARG A 46 5.49 9.88 2.31
CA ARG A 46 5.97 10.38 3.61
C ARG A 46 5.77 11.89 3.82
N ARG A 47 5.47 12.66 2.77
CA ARG A 47 5.11 14.09 2.90
C ARG A 47 3.66 14.31 3.33
N LEU A 48 2.84 13.26 3.32
CA LEU A 48 1.45 13.34 3.73
C LEU A 48 1.34 13.40 5.27
N PRO A 49 0.29 14.03 5.81
CA PRO A 49 0.00 13.97 7.24
C PRO A 49 -0.16 12.52 7.73
N ASP A 50 0.34 12.19 8.92
CA ASP A 50 0.39 10.80 9.43
C ASP A 50 -0.95 10.05 9.35
N MET A 51 -2.05 10.73 9.67
CA MET A 51 -3.39 10.14 9.60
C MET A 51 -3.77 9.75 8.17
N LEU A 52 -3.55 10.68 7.22
CA LEU A 52 -3.86 10.47 5.81
C LEU A 52 -2.92 9.44 5.17
N LEU A 53 -1.63 9.47 5.53
CA LEU A 53 -0.65 8.48 5.12
C LEU A 53 -1.06 7.07 5.55
N THR A 54 -1.49 6.92 6.80
CA THR A 54 -1.93 5.63 7.34
C THR A 54 -3.13 5.09 6.57
N GLU A 55 -4.14 5.93 6.31
CA GLU A 55 -5.33 5.53 5.55
C GLU A 55 -4.99 5.15 4.10
N ILE A 56 -4.14 5.94 3.43
CA ILE A 56 -3.69 5.65 2.05
C ILE A 56 -2.90 4.35 2.02
N LEU A 57 -1.95 4.14 2.92
CA LEU A 57 -1.16 2.89 2.97
C LEU A 57 -2.05 1.68 3.20
N ASN A 58 -3.03 1.76 4.11
CA ASN A 58 -3.97 0.67 4.33
C ASN A 58 -4.73 0.32 3.04
N GLN A 59 -5.26 1.32 2.33
CA GLN A 59 -5.98 1.08 1.08
C GLN A 59 -5.06 0.57 -0.04
N VAL A 60 -3.85 1.12 -0.16
CA VAL A 60 -2.84 0.66 -1.13
C VAL A 60 -2.46 -0.80 -0.85
N MET A 61 -2.22 -1.17 0.41
CA MET A 61 -1.92 -2.55 0.81
C MET A 61 -3.07 -3.50 0.47
N LEU A 62 -4.31 -3.13 0.77
CA LEU A 62 -5.49 -3.93 0.44
C LEU A 62 -5.65 -4.14 -1.07
N ASN A 63 -5.39 -3.11 -1.88
CA ASN A 63 -5.46 -3.25 -3.34
C ASN A 63 -4.29 -4.08 -3.88
N LEU A 64 -3.06 -3.79 -3.45
CA LEU A 64 -1.87 -4.49 -3.93
C LEU A 64 -1.86 -5.96 -3.51
N VAL A 65 -2.27 -6.30 -2.28
CA VAL A 65 -2.26 -7.70 -1.82
C VAL A 65 -3.21 -8.58 -2.65
N SER A 66 -4.31 -8.01 -3.14
CA SER A 66 -5.24 -8.71 -4.03
C SER A 66 -4.73 -8.85 -5.47
N ILE A 67 -3.84 -7.97 -5.92
CA ILE A 67 -3.29 -7.97 -7.29
C ILE A 67 -1.99 -8.76 -7.36
N ASP A 68 -1.01 -8.34 -6.56
CA ASP A 68 0.32 -8.95 -6.45
C ASP A 68 0.81 -8.88 -4.99
N PRO A 69 0.64 -9.98 -4.22
CA PRO A 69 1.03 -10.02 -2.81
C PRO A 69 2.54 -9.88 -2.59
N LEU A 70 3.37 -10.33 -3.53
CA LEU A 70 4.81 -10.22 -3.41
C LEU A 70 5.27 -8.78 -3.65
N LEU A 71 4.66 -8.11 -4.62
CA LEU A 71 4.91 -6.68 -4.86
C LEU A 71 4.46 -5.83 -3.67
N CYS A 72 3.32 -6.14 -3.07
CA CYS A 72 2.85 -5.49 -1.84
C CYS A 72 3.91 -5.59 -0.73
N ARG A 73 4.40 -6.81 -0.46
CA ARG A 73 5.44 -7.04 0.54
C ARG A 73 6.71 -6.26 0.23
N TRP A 74 7.21 -6.35 -1.00
CA TRP A 74 8.42 -5.66 -1.42
C TRP A 74 8.28 -4.14 -1.23
N PHE A 75 7.18 -3.56 -1.70
CA PHE A 75 6.99 -2.12 -1.61
C PHE A 75 6.91 -1.64 -0.15
N ILE A 76 6.18 -2.36 0.73
CA ILE A 76 6.06 -1.94 2.13
C ILE A 76 7.36 -2.17 2.91
N VAL A 77 7.94 -3.35 2.80
CA VAL A 77 9.08 -3.76 3.65
C VAL A 77 10.39 -3.21 3.12
N ASP A 78 10.65 -3.38 1.82
CA ASP A 78 11.95 -3.07 1.23
C ASP A 78 12.06 -1.61 0.78
N VAL A 79 10.94 -0.99 0.35
CA VAL A 79 10.93 0.41 -0.09
C VAL A 79 10.46 1.35 1.03
N PHE A 80 9.24 1.17 1.55
CA PHE A 80 8.62 2.14 2.45
C PHE A 80 9.27 2.16 3.84
N LEU A 81 9.59 0.98 4.37
CA LEU A 81 10.25 0.80 5.67
C LEU A 81 11.78 0.67 5.56
N CYS A 82 12.40 1.10 4.47
CA CYS A 82 13.85 0.95 4.29
C CYS A 82 14.68 1.61 5.41
N ASP A 83 14.19 2.71 5.98
CA ASP A 83 14.85 3.48 7.05
C ASP A 83 14.38 3.07 8.46
N ALA A 84 13.45 2.11 8.56
CA ALA A 84 13.00 1.60 9.84
C ALA A 84 14.08 0.73 10.49
N SER A 85 13.99 0.55 11.81
CA SER A 85 14.87 -0.40 12.51
C SER A 85 14.71 -1.81 11.94
N PRO A 86 15.77 -2.64 11.93
CA PRO A 86 15.70 -4.00 11.42
C PRO A 86 14.63 -4.84 12.14
N ASP A 87 14.48 -4.68 13.45
CA ASP A 87 13.42 -5.32 14.23
C ASP A 87 12.02 -4.86 13.81
N GLY A 88 11.80 -3.55 13.63
CA GLY A 88 10.50 -3.02 13.20
C GLY A 88 10.14 -3.49 11.78
N ARG A 89 11.12 -3.56 10.88
CA ARG A 89 10.94 -4.09 9.53
C ARG A 89 10.65 -5.60 9.55
N ALA A 90 11.30 -6.36 10.42
CA ALA A 90 11.06 -7.80 10.57
C ALA A 90 9.64 -8.10 11.08
N ASP A 91 9.16 -7.34 12.08
CA ASP A 91 7.78 -7.46 12.59
C ASP A 91 6.74 -7.24 11.49
N VAL A 92 6.88 -6.14 10.72
CA VAL A 92 5.94 -5.85 9.62
C VAL A 92 6.04 -6.91 8.52
N ALA A 93 7.24 -7.37 8.19
CA ALA A 93 7.44 -8.42 7.19
C ALA A 93 6.78 -9.75 7.61
N GLU A 94 6.89 -10.13 8.89
CA GLU A 94 6.22 -11.31 9.42
C GLU A 94 4.70 -11.19 9.35
N ARG A 95 4.15 -10.03 9.75
CA ARG A 95 2.71 -9.78 9.69
C ARG A 95 2.16 -9.83 8.27
N ILE A 96 2.89 -9.26 7.30
CA ILE A 96 2.53 -9.38 5.88
C ILE A 96 2.62 -10.84 5.44
N ASN A 97 3.69 -11.58 5.78
CA ASN A 97 3.81 -13.00 5.41
C ASN A 97 2.65 -13.85 5.94
N ILE A 98 2.21 -13.62 7.18
CA ILE A 98 1.04 -14.30 7.76
C ILE A 98 -0.22 -13.97 6.95
N LEU A 99 -0.45 -12.70 6.63
CA LEU A 99 -1.57 -12.27 5.80
C LEU A 99 -1.55 -12.95 4.41
N LEU A 100 -0.37 -13.04 3.79
CA LEU A 100 -0.21 -13.73 2.50
C LEU A 100 -0.52 -15.23 2.59
N ALA A 101 -0.07 -15.88 3.65
CA ALA A 101 -0.33 -17.30 3.89
C ALA A 101 -1.83 -17.58 4.11
N ASP A 102 -2.53 -16.69 4.81
CA ASP A 102 -3.98 -16.78 5.05
C ASP A 102 -4.79 -16.61 3.75
N LEU A 103 -4.42 -15.60 2.95
CA LEU A 103 -5.05 -15.35 1.65
C LEU A 103 -4.85 -16.51 0.66
N GLN A 104 -3.68 -17.15 0.66
CA GLN A 104 -3.43 -18.34 -0.15
C GLN A 104 -4.25 -19.54 0.33
N SER A 105 -4.42 -19.70 1.65
CA SER A 105 -5.20 -20.78 2.24
C SER A 105 -6.70 -20.65 1.93
N THR A 106 -7.21 -19.42 1.86
CA THR A 106 -8.62 -19.14 1.56
C THR A 106 -8.96 -19.35 0.08
N GLN A 107 -8.00 -19.14 -0.83
CA GLN A 107 -8.16 -19.43 -2.26
C GLN A 107 -8.01 -20.92 -2.61
N GLY A 108 -7.47 -21.74 -1.69
CA GLY A 108 -7.28 -23.18 -1.87
C GLY A 108 -8.53 -24.05 -1.60
N THR A 109 -9.60 -23.48 -1.05
CA THR A 109 -10.84 -24.20 -0.71
C THR A 109 -11.92 -23.99 -1.76
N THR A 110 -11.75 -24.58 -2.94
CA THR A 110 -12.94 -25.00 -3.72
C THR A 110 -13.69 -26.05 -2.89
N PRO A 111 -14.98 -25.85 -2.56
CA PRO A 111 -15.75 -26.90 -1.90
C PRO A 111 -15.85 -28.08 -2.87
N LYS A 112 -15.27 -29.22 -2.47
CA LYS A 112 -15.59 -30.50 -3.10
C LYS A 112 -17.08 -30.76 -2.86
N GLU A 113 -17.92 -30.48 -3.86
CA GLU A 113 -19.27 -31.03 -3.91
C GLU A 113 -19.17 -32.57 -3.83
N PRO A 114 -19.88 -33.22 -2.91
CA PRO A 114 -20.00 -34.66 -2.92
C PRO A 114 -21.01 -35.07 -4.01
N LEU A 115 -20.55 -35.86 -4.98
CA LEU A 115 -21.38 -36.68 -5.86
C LEU A 115 -21.90 -37.91 -5.11
#